data_AF-A0A8J8PBK5-F1
#
_entry.id   AF-A0A8J8PBK5-F1
#
_cell.length_a   1.000
_cell.length_b   1.000
_cell.length_c   1.000
_cell.angle_alpha   90.00
_cell.angle_beta   90.00
_cell.angle_gamma   90.00
#
_symmetry.space_group_name_H-M   'P 1'
#
loop_
_entity.id
_entity.type
_entity.pdbx_description
1 polymer ?
#
loop_
_entity_poly.entity_id
_entity_poly.type
_entity_poly.pdbx_seq_one_letter_code
_entity_poly.pdbx_strand_id
1 'polypeptide(L)'
;MFPREYRGVAVAVVLFLLVQLGALALVQTFFDQGYQAVEDPSDPTNSIVYIGAVLLATVFFLAAFKYDLDWVVRVVIVATSGMLSWYVFSAIVPSTAAAVLGAGVAVGLWVYPEWYVVDTAGVLMGAGAAGLFGITFGLLPAIVLLSVLAVYDAISVYKTEHMLDLADGVMDLRIPVILVIPLSWSYSLLEDVGDDENDSDTDDATDEIVDNDGDDPADANKDPSDDIAPGDDEREAFFIGLGDAVIPGVMVASAAFFSSAPQYAVPIIELNTPALFSLVGTLGGLLVLMSMVMKGKPHAGLPLLNGGAIGGYLLGALWVGIPLAEALGITGFL
;
A
#
# COMPACT_ATOMS: atom_id res chain seq x y z
N MET A 1 -25.15 -15.64 6.97
CA MET A 1 -23.72 -15.89 6.68
C MET A 1 -23.17 -14.57 6.18
N PHE A 2 -22.21 -13.94 6.85
CA PHE A 2 -21.60 -12.72 6.31
C PHE A 2 -20.85 -13.11 5.03
N PRO A 3 -21.06 -12.44 3.89
CA PRO A 3 -20.33 -12.76 2.67
C PRO A 3 -18.82 -12.64 2.91
N ARG A 4 -18.03 -13.55 2.32
CA ARG A 4 -16.57 -13.65 2.53
C ARG A 4 -15.88 -12.31 2.23
N GLU A 5 -16.39 -11.57 1.25
CA GLU A 5 -15.94 -10.23 0.84
C GLU A 5 -15.94 -9.21 1.99
N TYR A 6 -16.96 -9.18 2.86
CA TYR A 6 -17.00 -8.23 3.99
C TYR A 6 -15.88 -8.46 4.98
N ARG A 7 -15.38 -9.70 5.08
CA ARG A 7 -14.23 -10.03 5.93
C ARG A 7 -12.96 -9.45 5.33
N GLY A 8 -12.78 -9.60 4.01
CA GLY A 8 -11.66 -8.99 3.30
C GLY A 8 -11.64 -7.46 3.48
N VAL A 9 -12.79 -6.79 3.31
CA VAL A 9 -12.90 -5.34 3.55
C VAL A 9 -12.57 -4.98 5.00
N ALA A 10 -13.03 -5.76 5.98
CA ALA A 10 -12.71 -5.52 7.38
C ALA A 10 -11.21 -5.65 7.68
N VAL A 11 -10.54 -6.68 7.11
CA VAL A 11 -9.09 -6.86 7.23
C VAL A 11 -8.36 -5.69 6.58
N ALA A 12 -8.75 -5.27 5.37
CA ALA A 12 -8.19 -4.09 4.69
C ALA A 12 -8.24 -2.84 5.58
N VAL A 13 -9.42 -2.56 6.15
CA VAL A 13 -9.63 -1.42 7.05
C VAL A 13 -8.73 -1.52 8.28
N VAL A 14 -8.60 -2.71 8.88
CA VAL A 14 -7.72 -2.92 10.04
C VAL A 14 -6.26 -2.67 9.67
N LEU A 15 -5.77 -3.19 8.54
CA LEU A 15 -4.39 -2.98 8.09
C LEU A 15 -4.10 -1.48 7.88
N PHE A 16 -4.96 -0.77 7.16
CA PHE A 16 -4.83 0.67 6.94
C PHE A 16 -4.86 1.47 8.24
N LEU A 17 -5.75 1.09 9.17
CA LEU A 17 -5.86 1.74 10.47
C LEU A 17 -4.61 1.49 11.33
N LEU A 18 -4.07 0.27 11.34
CA LEU A 18 -2.84 -0.04 12.08
C LEU A 18 -1.63 0.72 11.54
N VAL A 19 -1.49 0.82 10.21
CA VAL A 19 -0.43 1.63 9.58
C VAL A 19 -0.53 3.09 10.02
N GLN A 20 -1.74 3.68 9.95
CA GLN A 20 -1.94 5.09 10.30
C GLN A 20 -1.77 5.36 11.80
N LEU A 21 -2.34 4.53 12.67
CA LEU A 21 -2.16 4.67 14.12
C LEU A 21 -0.70 4.42 14.53
N GLY A 22 -0.02 3.48 13.90
CA GLY A 22 1.40 3.24 14.10
C GLY A 22 2.23 4.45 13.68
N ALA A 23 1.92 5.07 12.54
CA ALA A 23 2.58 6.30 12.11
C ALA A 23 2.40 7.42 13.15
N LEU A 24 1.16 7.67 13.61
CA LEU A 24 0.85 8.66 14.65
C LEU A 24 1.55 8.40 15.99
N ALA A 25 1.79 7.13 16.34
CA ALA A 25 2.55 6.76 17.52
C ALA A 25 4.05 7.08 17.39
N LEU A 26 4.58 7.06 16.15
CA LEU A 26 6.01 7.17 15.87
C LEU A 26 6.46 8.60 15.57
N VAL A 27 5.56 9.48 15.10
CA VAL A 27 5.87 10.89 14.73
C VAL A 27 6.77 11.58 15.75
N GLN A 28 6.31 11.71 17.00
CA GLN A 28 7.07 12.43 18.03
C GLN A 28 8.41 11.75 18.33
N THR A 29 8.40 10.42 18.45
CA THR A 29 9.62 9.68 18.76
C THR A 29 10.69 9.78 17.67
N PHE A 30 10.28 9.80 16.40
CA PHE A 30 11.20 9.97 15.28
C PHE A 30 11.75 11.39 15.20
N PHE A 31 10.93 12.38 15.52
CA PHE A 31 11.40 13.76 15.63
C PHE A 31 12.43 13.91 16.75
N ASP A 32 12.16 13.36 17.94
CA ASP A 32 13.07 13.42 19.10
C ASP A 32 14.40 12.67 18.84
N GLN A 33 14.38 11.65 17.98
CA GLN A 33 15.58 10.92 17.53
C GLN A 33 16.33 11.62 16.38
N GLY A 34 15.79 12.72 15.85
CA GLY A 34 16.42 13.47 14.76
C GLY A 34 16.35 12.76 13.41
N TYR A 35 15.32 11.95 13.17
CA TYR A 35 15.12 11.24 11.90
C TYR A 35 14.50 12.10 10.79
N GLN A 36 14.24 13.38 11.04
CA GLN A 36 13.78 14.31 10.02
C GLN A 36 14.87 14.48 8.95
N ALA A 37 14.56 14.08 7.72
CA ALA A 37 15.57 14.00 6.65
C ALA A 37 15.90 15.34 5.98
N VAL A 38 15.05 16.35 6.15
CA VAL A 38 15.17 17.66 5.49
C VAL A 38 15.26 18.80 6.49
N GLU A 39 15.98 19.86 6.12
CA GLU A 39 16.16 21.06 6.95
C GLU A 39 14.89 21.91 7.01
N ASP A 40 14.24 22.13 5.86
CA ASP A 40 12.96 22.85 5.76
C ASP A 40 11.85 21.92 5.23
N PRO A 41 11.00 21.36 6.12
CA PRO A 41 9.88 20.52 5.72
C PRO A 41 8.80 21.23 4.89
N SER A 42 8.77 22.56 4.86
CA SER A 42 7.73 23.33 4.16
C SER A 42 8.07 23.61 2.69
N ASP A 43 9.32 23.37 2.27
CA ASP A 43 9.76 23.57 0.89
C ASP A 43 9.10 22.56 -0.07
N PRO A 44 8.27 23.01 -1.05
CA PRO A 44 7.65 22.14 -2.05
C PRO A 44 8.67 21.40 -2.94
N THR A 45 9.92 21.86 -3.02
CA THR A 45 10.99 21.18 -3.74
C THR A 45 11.27 19.78 -3.18
N ASN A 46 11.02 19.56 -1.88
CA ASN A 46 11.16 18.24 -1.25
C ASN A 46 10.30 17.18 -1.94
N SER A 47 9.07 17.51 -2.35
CA SER A 47 8.19 16.58 -3.07
C SER A 47 8.76 16.23 -4.45
N ILE A 48 9.38 17.19 -5.14
CA ILE A 48 9.99 16.98 -6.46
C ILE A 48 11.21 16.06 -6.35
N VAL A 49 12.08 16.31 -5.37
CA VAL A 49 13.25 15.46 -5.09
C VAL A 49 12.80 14.04 -4.78
N TYR A 50 11.76 13.89 -3.96
CA TYR A 50 11.22 12.58 -3.63
C TYR A 50 10.61 11.85 -4.82
N ILE A 51 9.82 12.52 -5.66
CA ILE A 51 9.30 11.94 -6.90
C ILE A 51 10.46 11.48 -7.80
N GLY A 52 11.52 12.29 -7.91
CA GLY A 52 12.74 11.89 -8.63
C GLY A 52 13.41 10.65 -8.05
N ALA A 53 13.49 10.54 -6.72
CA ALA A 53 14.04 9.38 -6.03
C ALA A 53 13.19 8.12 -6.25
N VAL A 54 11.85 8.24 -6.20
CA VAL A 54 10.92 7.14 -6.52
C VAL A 54 11.11 6.68 -7.96
N LEU A 55 11.15 7.60 -8.93
CA LEU A 55 11.37 7.24 -10.34
C LEU A 55 12.72 6.55 -10.55
N LEU A 56 13.78 7.01 -9.89
CA LEU A 56 15.08 6.36 -9.94
C LEU A 56 15.03 4.94 -9.35
N ALA A 57 14.38 4.76 -8.20
CA ALA A 57 14.17 3.44 -7.60
C ALA A 57 13.36 2.52 -8.54
N THR A 58 12.31 3.04 -9.17
CA THR A 58 11.53 2.29 -10.18
C THR A 58 12.39 1.86 -11.36
N VAL A 59 13.21 2.76 -11.91
CA VAL A 59 14.14 2.43 -13.00
C VAL A 59 15.15 1.36 -12.55
N PHE A 60 15.64 1.44 -11.31
CA PHE A 60 16.51 0.42 -10.73
C PHE A 60 15.83 -0.96 -10.67
N PHE A 61 14.59 -1.03 -10.16
CA PHE A 61 13.84 -2.28 -10.09
C PHE A 61 13.53 -2.83 -11.49
N LEU A 62 13.07 -1.98 -12.43
CA LEU A 62 12.82 -2.38 -13.81
C LEU A 62 14.10 -2.89 -14.49
N ALA A 63 15.25 -2.27 -14.23
CA ALA A 63 16.52 -2.76 -14.73
C ALA A 63 16.87 -4.12 -14.10
N ALA A 64 16.66 -4.30 -12.80
CA ALA A 64 16.91 -5.58 -12.13
C ALA A 64 16.06 -6.71 -12.72
N PHE A 65 14.75 -6.50 -12.95
CA PHE A 65 13.89 -7.48 -13.63
C PHE A 65 14.31 -7.73 -15.07
N LYS A 66 14.67 -6.67 -15.81
CA LYS A 66 15.14 -6.82 -17.20
C LYS A 66 16.38 -7.70 -17.33
N TYR A 67 17.19 -7.82 -16.29
CA TYR A 67 18.40 -8.65 -16.26
C TYR A 67 18.21 -9.94 -15.44
N ASP A 68 16.97 -10.32 -15.11
CA ASP A 68 16.62 -11.52 -14.33
C ASP A 68 17.39 -11.60 -12.99
N LEU A 69 17.54 -10.44 -12.34
CA LEU A 69 18.23 -10.28 -11.06
C LEU A 69 17.27 -10.40 -9.87
N ASP A 70 16.39 -11.39 -9.87
CA ASP A 70 15.33 -11.55 -8.84
C ASP A 70 15.90 -11.65 -7.42
N TRP A 71 17.06 -12.30 -7.29
CA TRP A 71 17.78 -12.38 -6.02
C TRP A 71 18.20 -10.99 -5.50
N VAL A 72 18.57 -10.05 -6.40
CA VAL A 72 18.95 -8.68 -6.02
C VAL A 72 17.72 -7.95 -5.51
N VAL A 73 16.60 -8.05 -6.23
CA VAL A 73 15.33 -7.44 -5.82
C VAL A 73 14.91 -7.95 -4.45
N ARG A 74 14.95 -9.27 -4.23
CA ARG A 74 14.63 -9.89 -2.94
C ARG A 74 15.56 -9.42 -1.82
N VAL A 75 16.88 -9.35 -2.06
CA VAL A 75 17.85 -8.84 -1.08
C VAL A 75 17.57 -7.38 -0.75
N VAL A 76 17.34 -6.53 -1.75
CA VAL A 76 17.05 -5.11 -1.55
C VAL A 76 15.79 -4.94 -0.70
N ILE A 77 14.71 -5.63 -1.03
CA ILE A 77 13.45 -5.54 -0.29
C ILE A 77 13.62 -6.04 1.15
N VAL A 78 14.20 -7.23 1.36
CA VAL A 78 14.37 -7.76 2.72
C VAL A 78 15.32 -6.89 3.55
N ALA A 79 16.36 -6.32 2.95
CA ALA A 79 17.28 -5.42 3.62
C ALA A 79 16.60 -4.09 4.00
N THR A 80 15.83 -3.47 3.09
CA THR A 80 15.09 -2.24 3.39
C THR A 80 14.00 -2.50 4.43
N SER A 81 13.33 -3.65 4.38
CA SER A 81 12.37 -4.09 5.38
C SER A 81 12.99 -4.22 6.77
N GLY A 82 14.15 -4.87 6.87
CA GLY A 82 14.89 -4.99 8.13
C GLY A 82 15.36 -3.63 8.66
N MET A 83 15.81 -2.74 7.75
CA MET A 83 16.26 -1.39 8.10
C MET A 83 15.12 -0.51 8.62
N LEU A 84 13.96 -0.50 7.94
CA LEU A 84 12.78 0.24 8.40
C LEU A 84 12.26 -0.31 9.73
N SER A 85 12.22 -1.63 9.86
CA SER A 85 11.85 -2.29 11.12
C SER A 85 12.80 -1.88 12.26
N TRP A 86 14.10 -1.80 11.97
CA TRP A 86 15.08 -1.31 12.94
C TRP A 86 14.81 0.12 13.38
N TYR A 87 14.49 1.05 12.46
CA TYR A 87 14.11 2.42 12.82
C TYR A 87 12.89 2.43 13.75
N VAL A 88 11.85 1.66 13.42
CA VAL A 88 10.64 1.56 14.26
C VAL A 88 10.96 1.01 15.64
N PHE A 89 11.72 -0.10 15.74
CA PHE A 89 12.08 -0.65 17.04
C PHE A 89 13.01 0.26 17.84
N SER A 90 13.89 1.02 17.18
CA SER A 90 14.80 1.95 17.85
C SER A 90 14.07 3.08 18.58
N ALA A 91 12.82 3.38 18.18
CA ALA A 91 11.97 4.34 18.88
C ALA A 91 11.46 3.82 20.24
N ILE A 92 11.47 2.51 20.47
CA ILE A 92 10.79 1.87 21.61
C ILE A 92 11.78 1.14 22.53
N VAL A 93 12.80 0.51 21.95
CA VAL A 93 13.78 -0.32 22.68
C VAL A 93 15.21 0.14 22.41
N PRO A 94 16.19 -0.24 23.26
CA PRO A 94 17.60 0.09 23.04
C PRO A 94 18.09 -0.37 21.66
N SER A 95 19.03 0.37 21.08
CA SER A 95 19.51 0.18 19.70
C SER A 95 19.98 -1.24 19.38
N THR A 96 20.59 -1.94 20.33
CA THR A 96 21.03 -3.34 20.16
C THR A 96 19.85 -4.31 20.08
N ALA A 97 18.83 -4.12 20.92
CA ALA A 97 17.60 -4.92 20.86
C ALA A 97 16.83 -4.63 19.57
N ALA A 98 16.74 -3.35 19.18
CA ALA A 98 16.13 -2.94 17.92
C ALA A 98 16.80 -3.59 16.70
N ALA A 99 18.14 -3.64 16.68
CA ALA A 99 18.88 -4.27 15.58
C ALA A 99 18.59 -5.78 15.48
N VAL A 100 18.51 -6.48 16.62
CA VAL A 100 18.14 -7.89 16.66
C VAL A 100 16.71 -8.11 16.17
N LEU A 101 15.76 -7.27 16.58
CA LEU A 101 14.37 -7.34 16.14
C LEU A 101 14.22 -7.03 14.64
N GLY A 102 14.89 -6.00 14.13
CA GLY A 102 14.90 -5.65 12.71
C GLY A 102 15.52 -6.77 11.86
N ALA A 103 16.63 -7.36 12.32
CA ALA A 103 17.20 -8.54 11.67
C ALA A 103 16.25 -9.75 11.74
N GLY A 104 15.51 -9.92 12.82
CA GLY A 104 14.48 -10.95 12.96
C GLY A 104 13.36 -10.81 11.92
N VAL A 105 12.89 -9.58 11.66
CA VAL A 105 11.92 -9.32 10.58
C VAL A 105 12.49 -9.67 9.22
N ALA A 106 13.73 -9.25 8.94
CA ALA A 106 14.40 -9.57 7.67
C ALA A 106 14.58 -11.09 7.48
N VAL A 107 15.01 -11.81 8.51
CA VAL A 107 15.15 -13.28 8.47
C VAL A 107 13.79 -13.95 8.30
N GLY A 108 12.74 -13.46 8.99
CA GLY A 108 11.38 -13.97 8.85
C GLY A 108 10.87 -13.86 7.42
N LEU A 109 10.98 -12.67 6.81
CA LEU A 109 10.63 -12.44 5.41
C LEU A 109 11.50 -13.25 4.44
N TRP A 110 12.76 -13.51 4.78
CA TRP A 110 13.65 -14.28 3.93
C TRP A 110 13.31 -15.78 3.94
N VAL A 111 13.06 -16.34 5.12
CA VAL A 111 12.94 -17.80 5.31
C VAL A 111 11.51 -18.29 5.20
N TYR A 112 10.53 -17.51 5.64
CA TYR A 112 9.14 -17.96 5.76
C TYR A 112 8.14 -16.81 5.51
N PRO A 113 7.98 -16.38 4.25
CA PRO A 113 7.11 -15.26 3.87
C PRO A 113 5.63 -15.68 3.76
N GLU A 114 5.04 -16.17 4.85
CA GLU A 114 3.59 -16.36 4.91
C GLU A 114 2.83 -15.03 4.95
N TRP A 115 1.57 -15.03 4.53
CA TRP A 115 0.73 -13.81 4.46
C TRP A 115 0.75 -13.00 5.76
N TYR A 116 0.65 -13.65 6.92
CA TYR A 116 0.63 -12.94 8.20
C TYR A 116 2.00 -12.39 8.59
N VAL A 117 3.11 -13.00 8.15
CA VAL A 117 4.47 -12.48 8.34
C VAL A 117 4.67 -11.25 7.45
N VAL A 118 4.24 -11.34 6.19
CA VAL A 118 4.29 -10.25 5.22
C VAL A 118 3.43 -9.07 5.68
N ASP A 119 2.19 -9.32 6.12
CA ASP A 119 1.27 -8.27 6.58
C ASP A 119 1.73 -7.61 7.87
N THR A 120 2.21 -8.38 8.85
CA THR A 120 2.69 -7.79 10.11
C THR A 120 3.96 -6.98 9.89
N ALA A 121 4.89 -7.46 9.06
CA ALA A 121 6.04 -6.67 8.63
C ALA A 121 5.60 -5.45 7.82
N GLY A 122 4.64 -5.62 6.92
CA GLY A 122 4.03 -4.57 6.10
C GLY A 122 3.45 -3.44 6.95
N VAL A 123 2.64 -3.78 7.96
CA VAL A 123 2.08 -2.80 8.90
C VAL A 123 3.19 -2.08 9.67
N LEU A 124 4.20 -2.80 10.16
CA LEU A 124 5.33 -2.21 10.88
C LEU A 124 6.12 -1.24 10.00
N MET A 125 6.52 -1.69 8.80
CA MET A 125 7.23 -0.88 7.82
C MET A 125 6.41 0.31 7.36
N GLY A 126 5.11 0.10 7.13
CA GLY A 126 4.20 1.12 6.65
C GLY A 126 3.99 2.22 7.68
N ALA A 127 3.82 1.86 8.95
CA ALA A 127 3.79 2.80 10.06
C ALA A 127 5.10 3.61 10.16
N GLY A 128 6.25 2.93 10.07
CA GLY A 128 7.55 3.57 10.07
C GLY A 128 7.75 4.54 8.90
N ALA A 129 7.44 4.10 7.68
CA ALA A 129 7.56 4.93 6.48
C ALA A 129 6.61 6.13 6.52
N ALA A 130 5.33 5.93 6.84
CA ALA A 130 4.36 7.00 6.95
C ALA A 130 4.74 8.01 8.05
N GLY A 131 5.25 7.55 9.20
CA GLY A 131 5.75 8.41 10.26
C GLY A 131 6.97 9.22 9.84
N LEU A 132 7.98 8.58 9.23
CA LEU A 132 9.20 9.25 8.74
C LEU A 132 8.89 10.29 7.66
N PHE A 133 8.06 9.94 6.69
CA PHE A 133 7.62 10.89 5.66
C PHE A 133 6.72 11.98 6.24
N GLY A 134 5.89 11.66 7.24
CA GLY A 134 5.01 12.60 7.92
C GLY A 134 5.76 13.72 8.64
N ILE A 135 6.91 13.43 9.27
CA ILE A 135 7.77 14.46 9.87
C ILE A 135 8.68 15.16 8.85
N THR A 136 8.91 14.53 7.69
CA THR A 136 9.81 15.07 6.64
C THR A 136 9.07 16.02 5.70
N PHE A 137 7.82 15.72 5.35
CA PHE A 137 7.00 16.55 4.48
C PHE A 137 6.00 17.35 5.30
N GLY A 138 6.17 18.67 5.28
CA GLY A 138 5.17 19.62 5.77
C GLY A 138 3.86 19.52 5.00
N LEU A 139 2.87 20.30 5.44
CA LEU A 139 1.51 20.25 4.89
C LEU A 139 1.47 20.46 3.38
N LEU A 140 2.16 21.50 2.87
CA LEU A 140 2.20 21.80 1.44
C LEU A 140 2.90 20.69 0.63
N PRO A 141 4.15 20.28 0.97
CA PRO A 141 4.81 19.18 0.25
C PRO A 141 4.03 17.86 0.28
N ALA A 142 3.38 17.52 1.41
CA ALA A 142 2.55 16.32 1.52
C ALA A 142 1.35 16.39 0.56
N ILE A 143 0.59 17.50 0.55
CA ILE A 143 -0.55 17.69 -0.37
C ILE A 143 -0.11 17.60 -1.83
N VAL A 144 1.02 18.22 -2.19
CA VAL A 144 1.57 18.15 -3.56
C VAL A 144 1.93 16.72 -3.92
N LEU A 145 2.66 16.02 -3.05
CA LEU A 145 3.08 14.63 -3.27
C LEU A 145 1.87 13.72 -3.51
N LEU A 146 0.89 13.75 -2.59
CA LEU A 146 -0.31 12.91 -2.66
C LEU A 146 -1.14 13.22 -3.91
N SER A 147 -1.26 14.50 -4.28
CA SER A 147 -1.99 14.93 -5.47
C SER A 147 -1.33 14.45 -6.75
N VAL A 148 0.00 14.58 -6.87
CA VAL A 148 0.74 14.12 -8.05
C VAL A 148 0.62 12.61 -8.21
N LEU A 149 0.78 11.84 -7.13
CA LEU A 149 0.63 10.39 -7.16
C LEU A 149 -0.80 9.94 -7.50
N ALA A 150 -1.81 10.61 -6.95
CA ALA A 150 -3.21 10.37 -7.30
C ALA A 150 -3.49 10.64 -8.78
N VAL A 151 -3.01 11.78 -9.32
CA VAL A 151 -3.19 12.12 -10.74
C VAL A 151 -2.47 11.12 -11.64
N TYR A 152 -1.25 10.71 -11.27
CA TYR A 152 -0.50 9.69 -11.99
C TYR A 152 -1.28 8.37 -12.07
N ASP A 153 -1.78 7.87 -10.94
CA ASP A 153 -2.55 6.63 -10.88
C ASP A 153 -3.86 6.71 -11.68
N ALA A 154 -4.59 7.82 -11.57
CA ALA A 154 -5.80 8.05 -12.37
C ALA A 154 -5.51 8.03 -13.89
N ILE A 155 -4.42 8.66 -14.32
CA ILE A 155 -4.02 8.65 -15.73
C ILE A 155 -3.61 7.23 -16.15
N SER A 156 -2.83 6.55 -15.31
CA SER A 156 -2.34 5.20 -15.56
C SER A 156 -3.48 4.21 -15.80
N VAL A 157 -4.51 4.27 -14.96
CA VAL A 157 -5.66 3.34 -15.01
C VAL A 157 -6.66 3.75 -16.09
N TYR A 158 -7.16 4.98 -16.10
CA TYR A 158 -8.30 5.34 -16.96
C TYR A 158 -7.92 5.77 -18.37
N LYS A 159 -6.67 6.20 -18.60
CA LYS A 159 -6.26 6.74 -19.91
C LYS A 159 -5.33 5.80 -20.65
N THR A 160 -4.33 5.26 -19.96
CA THR A 160 -3.33 4.41 -20.63
C THR A 160 -3.70 2.94 -20.63
N GLU A 161 -4.64 2.49 -19.79
CA GLU A 161 -5.10 1.09 -19.65
C GLU A 161 -3.95 0.06 -19.58
N HIS A 162 -2.71 0.51 -19.33
CA HIS A 162 -1.49 -0.27 -19.48
C HIS A 162 -1.39 -1.39 -18.43
N MET A 163 -2.22 -1.33 -17.39
CA MET A 163 -2.41 -2.37 -16.38
C MET A 163 -3.34 -3.50 -16.84
N LEU A 164 -4.21 -3.24 -17.83
CA LEU A 164 -5.10 -4.24 -18.44
C LEU A 164 -4.38 -4.99 -19.58
N ASP A 165 -3.48 -4.32 -20.32
CA ASP A 165 -2.69 -4.92 -21.40
C ASP A 165 -1.45 -5.70 -20.92
N LEU A 166 -1.08 -5.61 -19.63
CA LEU A 166 0.03 -6.35 -19.02
C LEU A 166 -0.38 -7.71 -18.43
N ALA A 167 -1.66 -8.06 -18.51
CA ALA A 167 -2.20 -9.32 -18.00
C ALA A 167 -1.72 -10.56 -18.79
N ASP A 168 -1.15 -10.40 -19.98
CA ASP A 168 -0.65 -11.50 -20.82
C ASP A 168 0.85 -11.81 -20.63
N GLY A 169 1.58 -11.08 -19.77
CA GLY A 169 3.05 -11.07 -19.86
C GLY A 169 3.87 -11.34 -18.59
N VAL A 170 3.34 -11.17 -17.38
CA VAL A 170 4.17 -11.30 -16.17
C VAL A 170 3.33 -11.73 -14.96
N MET A 171 3.17 -13.04 -14.76
CA MET A 171 2.71 -13.64 -13.50
C MET A 171 3.84 -14.42 -12.80
N ASP A 172 5.07 -13.89 -12.74
CA ASP A 172 6.19 -14.59 -12.06
C ASP A 172 6.88 -13.77 -10.97
N LEU A 173 6.33 -12.62 -10.58
CA LEU A 173 7.02 -11.72 -9.67
C LEU A 173 6.65 -11.98 -8.20
N ARG A 174 7.36 -12.96 -7.63
CA ARG A 174 7.47 -13.27 -6.19
C ARG A 174 8.03 -12.10 -5.38
N ILE A 175 7.23 -11.07 -5.15
CA ILE A 175 7.70 -9.86 -4.50
C ILE A 175 6.83 -9.51 -3.27
N PRO A 176 7.41 -9.51 -2.05
CA PRO A 176 6.73 -9.12 -0.83
C PRO A 176 6.67 -7.58 -0.71
N VAL A 177 5.94 -6.92 -1.62
CA VAL A 177 5.61 -5.48 -1.58
C VAL A 177 4.08 -5.25 -1.58
N ILE A 178 3.32 -6.34 -1.48
CA ILE A 178 1.87 -6.38 -1.44
C ILE A 178 1.40 -6.82 -0.04
N LEU A 179 0.39 -6.14 0.48
CA LEU A 179 -0.40 -6.60 1.61
C LEU A 179 -1.40 -7.62 1.09
N VAL A 180 -1.55 -8.72 1.83
CA VAL A 180 -2.31 -9.89 1.41
C VAL A 180 -3.54 -10.00 2.29
N ILE A 181 -4.72 -9.85 1.70
CA ILE A 181 -5.99 -9.83 2.45
C ILE A 181 -6.70 -11.15 2.20
N PRO A 182 -6.56 -12.15 3.11
CA PRO A 182 -7.17 -13.44 2.91
C PRO A 182 -8.70 -13.37 3.04
N LEU A 183 -9.41 -14.06 2.15
CA LEU A 183 -10.86 -14.25 2.21
C LEU A 183 -11.24 -15.47 3.07
N SER A 184 -10.27 -16.32 3.40
CA SER A 184 -10.40 -17.46 4.32
C SER A 184 -9.17 -17.59 5.25
N TRP A 185 -9.35 -18.06 6.48
CA TRP A 185 -8.24 -18.22 7.44
C TRP A 185 -7.32 -19.41 7.15
N SER A 186 -7.74 -20.29 6.24
CA SER A 186 -6.95 -21.42 5.75
C SER A 186 -6.09 -21.05 4.54
N TYR A 187 -6.15 -19.79 4.07
CA TYR A 187 -5.34 -19.33 2.95
C TYR A 187 -3.84 -19.39 3.30
N SER A 188 -3.07 -19.95 2.37
CA SER A 188 -1.62 -20.13 2.45
C SER A 188 -0.98 -19.43 1.25
N LEU A 189 -0.18 -18.40 1.49
CA LEU A 189 0.48 -17.65 0.42
C LEU A 189 1.56 -18.51 -0.25
N LEU A 190 2.18 -19.42 0.50
CA LEU A 190 3.22 -20.30 -0.03
C LEU A 190 2.67 -21.37 -0.99
N GLU A 191 1.42 -21.80 -0.80
CA GLU A 191 0.77 -22.78 -1.68
C GLU A 191 0.28 -22.11 -2.97
N ASP A 192 -0.35 -20.94 -2.84
CA ASP A 192 -0.84 -20.13 -3.97
C ASP A 192 0.31 -19.71 -4.91
N VAL A 193 1.45 -19.28 -4.36
CA VAL A 193 2.66 -18.90 -5.13
C VAL A 193 3.49 -20.13 -5.58
N GLY A 194 3.17 -21.32 -5.08
CA GLY A 194 3.84 -22.57 -5.38
C GLY A 194 3.20 -23.37 -6.53
N ASP A 195 1.89 -23.24 -6.73
CA ASP A 195 1.15 -23.94 -7.79
C ASP A 195 1.36 -23.29 -9.18
N ASP A 196 1.54 -21.96 -9.26
CA ASP A 196 1.85 -21.26 -10.53
C ASP A 196 3.19 -21.70 -11.17
N GLU A 197 4.13 -22.24 -10.38
CA GLU A 197 5.39 -22.79 -10.92
C GLU A 197 5.26 -24.20 -11.51
N ASN A 198 4.19 -24.94 -11.20
CA ASN A 198 4.04 -26.34 -11.67
C ASN A 198 3.20 -26.49 -12.94
N ASP A 199 2.43 -25.47 -13.34
CA ASP A 199 1.58 -25.52 -14.53
C ASP A 199 2.24 -24.95 -15.81
N SER A 200 3.50 -24.50 -15.74
CA SER A 200 4.26 -24.02 -16.90
C SER A 200 5.22 -25.03 -17.54
N ASP A 201 5.30 -26.27 -17.02
CA ASP A 201 6.14 -27.33 -17.60
C ASP A 201 5.40 -28.69 -17.60
N THR A 202 4.40 -28.86 -18.47
CA THR A 202 4.07 -30.17 -19.08
C THR A 202 3.30 -30.02 -20.41
N ASP A 203 3.99 -29.50 -21.43
CA ASP A 203 3.67 -29.89 -22.81
C ASP A 203 4.17 -31.33 -23.03
N ASP A 204 3.28 -32.29 -23.31
CA ASP A 204 3.23 -32.97 -24.62
C ASP A 204 2.28 -34.19 -24.63
N ALA A 205 1.46 -34.21 -25.68
CA ALA A 205 0.83 -35.32 -26.37
C ALA A 205 0.95 -36.76 -25.80
N THR A 206 -0.22 -37.34 -25.49
CA THR A 206 -0.52 -38.72 -25.94
C THR A 206 -1.95 -38.81 -26.47
N ASP A 207 -2.04 -39.06 -27.77
CA ASP A 207 -3.20 -39.63 -28.45
C ASP A 207 -3.71 -40.88 -27.70
N GLU A 208 -4.97 -40.86 -27.24
CA GLU A 208 -5.81 -42.06 -27.31
C GLU A 208 -7.21 -41.69 -27.81
N ILE A 209 -7.48 -42.17 -29.03
CA ILE A 209 -8.77 -42.21 -29.69
C ILE A 209 -9.69 -43.13 -28.87
N VAL A 210 -10.82 -42.60 -28.38
CA VAL A 210 -12.02 -43.40 -28.13
C VAL A 210 -13.24 -42.62 -28.63
N ASP A 211 -13.76 -43.07 -29.76
CA ASP A 211 -15.06 -42.70 -30.30
C ASP A 211 -16.17 -42.95 -29.27
N ASN A 212 -17.04 -41.95 -29.07
CA ASN A 212 -18.46 -42.25 -28.85
C ASN A 212 -19.35 -41.07 -29.29
N ASP A 213 -20.08 -41.30 -30.38
CA ASP A 213 -21.14 -40.46 -30.91
C ASP A 213 -22.28 -40.22 -29.90
N GLY A 214 -22.79 -38.99 -29.86
CA GLY A 214 -24.03 -38.63 -29.17
C GLY A 214 -24.43 -37.18 -29.38
N ASP A 215 -25.27 -36.94 -30.40
CA ASP A 215 -25.92 -35.67 -30.74
C ASP A 215 -26.55 -34.92 -29.53
N ASP A 216 -26.22 -33.63 -29.38
CA ASP A 216 -27.22 -32.60 -29.04
C ASP A 216 -26.77 -31.21 -29.56
N PRO A 217 -27.55 -30.50 -30.42
CA PRO A 217 -27.18 -29.20 -30.97
C PRO A 217 -27.96 -28.07 -30.30
N ALA A 218 -27.41 -27.42 -29.27
CA ALA A 218 -27.86 -26.09 -28.82
C ALA A 218 -26.93 -25.49 -27.75
N ASP A 219 -25.99 -24.63 -28.14
CA ASP A 219 -25.92 -23.21 -27.71
C ASP A 219 -24.65 -22.57 -28.29
N ALA A 220 -24.78 -22.06 -29.51
CA ALA A 220 -23.78 -21.20 -30.11
C ALA A 220 -24.01 -19.77 -29.62
N ASN A 221 -23.46 -19.43 -28.46
CA ASN A 221 -23.06 -18.09 -28.02
C ASN A 221 -22.45 -18.17 -26.61
N LYS A 222 -21.23 -18.71 -26.52
CA LYS A 222 -20.32 -18.36 -25.43
C LYS A 222 -19.23 -17.48 -26.03
N ASP A 223 -19.26 -16.22 -25.66
CA ASP A 223 -18.19 -15.26 -25.94
C ASP A 223 -16.92 -15.76 -25.20
N PRO A 224 -15.77 -15.95 -25.87
CA PRO A 224 -14.55 -16.41 -25.22
C PRO A 224 -13.96 -15.40 -24.21
N SER A 225 -14.62 -14.25 -24.01
CA SER A 225 -14.25 -13.26 -22.99
C SER A 225 -14.83 -13.54 -21.60
N ASP A 226 -15.69 -14.56 -21.42
CA ASP A 226 -16.25 -14.95 -20.12
C ASP A 226 -15.34 -15.89 -19.29
N ASP A 227 -14.20 -16.34 -19.81
CA ASP A 227 -13.28 -17.28 -19.14
C ASP A 227 -11.97 -16.61 -18.61
N ILE A 228 -11.90 -15.27 -18.54
CA ILE A 228 -10.68 -14.51 -18.13
C ILE A 228 -10.92 -13.64 -16.87
N ALA A 229 -12.00 -13.90 -16.14
CA ALA A 229 -12.13 -13.43 -14.77
C ALA A 229 -12.48 -14.63 -13.90
N PRO A 230 -11.60 -15.03 -12.94
CA PRO A 230 -12.01 -16.03 -11.97
C PRO A 230 -13.31 -15.54 -11.34
N GLY A 231 -14.33 -16.38 -11.34
CA GLY A 231 -15.64 -16.06 -10.79
C GLY A 231 -15.49 -15.58 -9.34
N ASP A 232 -16.46 -14.82 -8.83
CA ASP A 232 -16.42 -14.29 -7.45
C ASP A 232 -16.20 -15.38 -6.37
N ASP A 233 -16.37 -16.67 -6.70
CA ASP A 233 -16.11 -17.82 -5.85
C ASP A 233 -14.66 -18.36 -5.86
N GLU A 234 -13.79 -17.96 -6.80
CA GLU A 234 -12.40 -18.45 -6.94
C GLU A 234 -11.32 -17.53 -6.37
N ARG A 235 -11.63 -16.25 -6.11
CA ARG A 235 -10.66 -15.35 -5.46
C ARG A 235 -10.49 -15.73 -3.99
N GLU A 236 -9.30 -16.18 -3.61
CA GLU A 236 -9.00 -16.56 -2.22
C GLU A 236 -8.37 -15.44 -1.38
N ALA A 237 -7.80 -14.41 -2.03
CA ALA A 237 -7.23 -13.23 -1.39
C ALA A 237 -7.36 -11.96 -2.25
N PHE A 238 -7.30 -10.78 -1.62
CA PHE A 238 -7.07 -9.50 -2.30
C PHE A 238 -5.65 -9.00 -2.04
N PHE A 239 -4.99 -8.49 -3.07
CA PHE A 239 -3.66 -7.88 -2.94
C PHE A 239 -3.76 -6.36 -3.05
N ILE A 240 -3.11 -5.65 -2.14
CA ILE A 240 -3.03 -4.18 -2.17
C ILE A 240 -1.56 -3.78 -2.04
N GLY A 241 -1.10 -2.80 -2.83
CA GLY A 241 0.26 -2.29 -2.67
C GLY A 241 0.48 -1.69 -1.29
N LEU A 242 1.60 -2.00 -0.63
CA LEU A 242 1.93 -1.38 0.67
C LEU A 242 1.90 0.16 0.61
N GLY A 243 2.31 0.72 -0.54
CA GLY A 243 2.27 2.16 -0.82
C GLY A 243 0.88 2.77 -0.66
N ASP A 244 -0.20 2.06 -0.96
CA ASP A 244 -1.57 2.58 -0.88
C ASP A 244 -2.00 2.81 0.56
N ALA A 245 -1.46 2.07 1.52
CA ALA A 245 -1.67 2.31 2.95
C ALA A 245 -0.74 3.41 3.49
N VAL A 246 0.50 3.47 2.98
CA VAL A 246 1.55 4.39 3.46
C VAL A 246 1.32 5.82 2.98
N ILE A 247 1.04 6.03 1.70
CA ILE A 247 0.99 7.37 1.08
C ILE A 247 -0.10 8.26 1.71
N PRO A 248 -1.36 7.81 1.89
CA PRO A 248 -2.35 8.56 2.66
C PRO A 248 -1.92 8.80 4.11
N GLY A 249 -1.24 7.81 4.73
CA GLY A 249 -0.71 7.90 6.09
C GLY A 249 0.31 9.02 6.28
N VAL A 250 1.05 9.40 5.23
CA VAL A 250 1.95 10.57 5.25
C VAL A 250 1.18 11.85 5.57
N MET A 251 0.01 12.06 4.96
CA MET A 251 -0.81 13.25 5.23
C MET A 251 -1.38 13.23 6.65
N VAL A 252 -1.76 12.06 7.15
CA VAL A 252 -2.26 11.88 8.52
C VAL A 252 -1.17 12.23 9.54
N ALA A 253 0.05 11.70 9.36
CA ALA A 253 1.20 11.98 10.21
C ALA A 253 1.67 13.44 10.10
N SER A 254 1.73 13.99 8.88
CA SER A 254 2.08 15.40 8.64
C SER A 254 1.06 16.35 9.27
N ALA A 255 -0.23 16.04 9.18
CA ALA A 255 -1.27 16.83 9.83
C ALA A 255 -1.17 16.76 11.36
N ALA A 256 -0.85 15.59 11.92
CA ALA A 256 -0.66 15.44 13.36
C ALA A 256 0.51 16.28 13.87
N PHE A 257 1.61 16.32 13.11
CA PHE A 257 2.84 17.00 13.50
C PHE A 257 2.83 18.51 13.23
N PHE A 258 2.43 18.93 12.03
CA PHE A 258 2.61 20.31 11.55
C PHE A 258 1.36 21.19 11.69
N SER A 259 0.17 20.62 11.93
CA SER A 259 -1.03 21.44 12.09
C SER A 259 -1.00 22.22 13.41
N SER A 260 -1.42 23.48 13.37
CA SER A 260 -1.61 24.33 14.55
C SER A 260 -2.83 23.96 15.41
N ALA A 261 -3.60 22.94 15.02
CA ALA A 261 -4.76 22.47 15.77
C ALA A 261 -4.36 21.95 17.16
N PRO A 262 -5.20 22.14 18.20
CA PRO A 262 -4.94 21.59 19.51
C PRO A 262 -4.82 20.07 19.48
N GLN A 263 -3.79 19.54 20.15
CA GLN A 263 -3.60 18.10 20.32
C GLN A 263 -4.56 17.53 21.36
N TYR A 264 -5.11 16.35 21.09
CA TYR A 264 -5.86 15.57 22.05
C TYR A 264 -4.90 14.87 23.02
N ALA A 265 -5.31 14.76 24.29
CA ALA A 265 -4.54 14.06 25.32
C ALA A 265 -4.73 12.54 25.22
N VAL A 266 -4.27 11.94 24.12
CA VAL A 266 -4.28 10.49 23.93
C VAL A 266 -2.91 9.92 24.29
N PRO A 267 -2.82 8.87 25.13
CA PRO A 267 -1.55 8.21 25.38
C PRO A 267 -0.98 7.62 24.09
N ILE A 268 0.34 7.72 23.90
CA ILE A 268 1.13 7.05 22.85
C ILE A 268 0.99 7.65 21.44
N ILE A 269 -0.16 8.18 21.04
CA ILE A 269 -0.37 8.75 19.70
C ILE A 269 -0.48 10.27 19.72
N GLU A 270 0.12 10.93 18.73
CA GLU A 270 -0.18 12.32 18.42
C GLU A 270 -1.45 12.40 17.59
N LEU A 271 -2.45 13.13 18.07
CA LEU A 271 -3.74 13.22 17.38
C LEU A 271 -4.36 14.58 17.59
N ASN A 272 -4.68 15.26 16.50
CA ASN A 272 -5.48 16.47 16.46
C ASN A 272 -6.67 16.28 15.50
N THR A 273 -7.57 17.27 15.44
CA THR A 273 -8.77 17.18 14.59
C THR A 273 -8.45 17.00 13.09
N PRO A 274 -7.50 17.76 12.49
CA PRO A 274 -7.16 17.59 11.07
C PRO A 274 -6.61 16.20 10.75
N ALA A 275 -5.72 15.65 11.58
CA ALA A 275 -5.19 14.29 11.42
C ALA A 275 -6.30 13.23 11.55
N LEU A 276 -7.18 13.37 12.53
CA LEU A 276 -8.32 12.46 12.71
C LEU A 276 -9.25 12.47 11.50
N PHE A 277 -9.58 13.64 10.98
CA PHE A 277 -10.43 13.75 9.80
C PHE A 277 -9.73 13.23 8.55
N SER A 278 -8.42 13.43 8.42
CA SER A 278 -7.61 12.85 7.34
C SER A 278 -7.68 11.31 7.38
N LEU A 279 -7.48 10.71 8.56
CA LEU A 279 -7.60 9.26 8.77
C LEU A 279 -8.99 8.75 8.39
N VAL A 280 -10.04 9.39 8.90
CA VAL A 280 -11.44 9.02 8.57
C VAL A 280 -11.71 9.19 7.08
N GLY A 281 -11.15 10.22 6.45
CA GLY A 281 -11.24 10.46 5.02
C GLY A 281 -10.58 9.36 4.19
N THR A 282 -9.38 8.91 4.58
CA THR A 282 -8.70 7.77 3.96
C THR A 282 -9.53 6.49 4.09
N LEU A 283 -10.06 6.19 5.27
CA LEU A 283 -10.92 5.02 5.47
C LEU A 283 -12.21 5.11 4.65
N GLY A 284 -12.81 6.30 4.54
CA GLY A 284 -13.96 6.54 3.67
C GLY A 284 -13.61 6.29 2.20
N GLY A 285 -12.47 6.78 1.74
CA GLY A 285 -11.94 6.51 0.40
C GLY A 285 -11.73 5.01 0.14
N LEU A 286 -11.15 4.30 1.11
CA LEU A 286 -10.95 2.85 1.05
C LEU A 286 -12.28 2.09 0.96
N LEU A 287 -13.28 2.46 1.75
CA LEU A 287 -14.59 1.81 1.71
C LEU A 287 -15.30 2.04 0.37
N VAL A 288 -15.18 3.23 -0.21
CA VAL A 288 -15.70 3.53 -1.55
C VAL A 288 -14.98 2.70 -2.61
N LEU A 289 -13.65 2.64 -2.53
CA LEU A 289 -12.82 1.81 -3.41
C LEU A 289 -13.23 0.34 -3.33
N MET A 290 -13.30 -0.22 -2.13
CA MET A 290 -13.70 -1.61 -1.92
C MET A 290 -15.12 -1.88 -2.43
N SER A 291 -16.04 -0.93 -2.26
CA SER A 291 -17.39 -1.05 -2.85
C SER A 291 -17.39 -1.11 -4.37
N MET A 292 -16.41 -0.50 -5.04
CA MET A 292 -16.27 -0.53 -6.50
C MET A 292 -15.52 -1.77 -6.98
N VAL A 293 -14.50 -2.21 -6.24
CA VAL A 293 -13.78 -3.48 -6.49
C VAL A 293 -14.74 -4.67 -6.39
N MET A 294 -15.59 -4.71 -5.36
CA MET A 294 -16.65 -5.72 -5.22
C MET A 294 -17.70 -5.69 -6.34
N LYS A 295 -17.72 -4.65 -7.19
CA LYS A 295 -18.60 -4.57 -8.37
C LYS A 295 -17.88 -4.96 -9.66
N GLY A 296 -16.66 -5.52 -9.57
CA GLY A 296 -15.89 -6.01 -10.70
C GLY A 296 -15.31 -4.95 -11.62
N LYS A 297 -15.22 -3.68 -11.17
CA LYS A 297 -14.73 -2.58 -12.01
C LYS A 297 -13.30 -2.18 -11.61
N PRO A 298 -12.32 -2.21 -12.53
CA PRO A 298 -10.99 -1.67 -12.26
C PRO A 298 -11.08 -0.16 -11.98
N HIS A 299 -10.45 0.28 -10.90
CA HIS A 299 -10.45 1.68 -10.47
C HIS A 299 -9.06 2.08 -9.99
N ALA A 300 -8.69 3.34 -10.26
CA ALA A 300 -7.51 3.97 -9.68
C ALA A 300 -7.68 4.09 -8.16
N GLY A 301 -6.74 3.53 -7.41
CA GLY A 301 -6.84 3.44 -5.96
C GLY A 301 -6.43 4.72 -5.24
N LEU A 302 -5.28 5.28 -5.62
CA LEU A 302 -4.70 6.45 -4.98
C LEU A 302 -5.59 7.70 -5.05
N PRO A 303 -6.35 7.98 -6.12
CA PRO A 303 -7.29 9.11 -6.14
C PRO A 303 -8.29 9.11 -4.98
N LEU A 304 -8.85 7.96 -4.63
CA LEU A 304 -9.84 7.85 -3.57
C LEU A 304 -9.19 7.91 -2.19
N LEU A 305 -8.06 7.23 -2.03
CA LEU A 305 -7.34 7.16 -0.76
C LEU A 305 -6.68 8.51 -0.42
N ASN A 306 -5.88 9.06 -1.35
CA ASN A 306 -5.20 10.35 -1.18
C ASN A 306 -6.20 11.50 -1.21
N GLY A 307 -7.19 11.46 -2.10
CA GLY A 307 -8.26 12.46 -2.14
C GLY A 307 -9.07 12.47 -0.86
N GLY A 308 -9.37 11.30 -0.29
CA GLY A 308 -9.98 11.15 1.03
C GLY A 308 -9.11 11.73 2.14
N ALA A 309 -7.80 11.42 2.15
CA ALA A 309 -6.86 11.92 3.14
C ALA A 309 -6.75 13.45 3.12
N ILE A 310 -6.55 14.05 1.93
CA ILE A 310 -6.44 15.51 1.75
C ILE A 310 -7.77 16.18 2.06
N GLY A 311 -8.88 15.66 1.52
CA GLY A 311 -10.22 16.21 1.75
C GLY A 311 -10.60 16.17 3.22
N GLY A 312 -10.36 15.05 3.89
CA GLY A 312 -10.54 14.91 5.33
C GLY A 312 -9.70 15.91 6.11
N TYR A 313 -8.40 15.99 5.82
CA TYR A 313 -7.49 16.95 6.44
C TYR A 313 -8.01 18.40 6.34
N LEU A 314 -8.34 18.85 5.12
CA LEU A 314 -8.81 20.22 4.88
C LEU A 314 -10.13 20.50 5.58
N LEU A 315 -11.07 19.55 5.57
CA LEU A 315 -12.33 19.68 6.31
C LEU A 315 -12.09 19.78 7.82
N GLY A 316 -11.19 18.97 8.37
CA GLY A 316 -10.84 19.01 9.79
C GLY A 316 -10.13 20.31 10.19
N ALA A 317 -9.26 20.84 9.33
CA ALA A 317 -8.60 22.13 9.55
C ALA A 317 -9.61 23.29 9.57
N LEU A 318 -10.49 23.35 8.57
CA LEU A 318 -11.55 24.36 8.50
C LEU A 318 -12.54 24.25 9.66
N TRP A 319 -12.84 23.03 10.11
CA TRP A 319 -13.74 22.78 11.24
C TRP A 319 -13.23 23.40 12.55
N VAL A 320 -11.92 23.40 12.76
CA VAL A 320 -11.28 24.00 13.95
C VAL A 320 -10.99 25.50 13.75
N GLY A 321 -11.31 26.05 12.57
CA GLY A 321 -11.14 27.46 12.25
C GLY A 321 -9.76 27.84 11.72
N ILE A 322 -8.96 26.86 11.27
CA ILE A 322 -7.68 27.13 10.60
C ILE A 322 -7.97 27.71 9.22
N PRO A 323 -7.43 28.89 8.86
CA PRO A 323 -7.61 29.48 7.54
C PRO A 323 -7.08 28.57 6.43
N LEU A 324 -7.72 28.58 5.27
CA LEU A 324 -7.32 27.72 4.14
C LEU A 324 -5.86 27.97 3.70
N ALA A 325 -5.38 29.21 3.75
CA ALA A 325 -3.99 29.53 3.42
C ALA A 325 -2.99 28.85 4.37
N GLU A 326 -3.33 28.74 5.66
CA GLU A 326 -2.51 28.05 6.65
C GLU A 326 -2.61 26.53 6.49
N ALA A 327 -3.82 26.01 6.28
CA ALA A 327 -4.04 24.58 6.02
C ALA A 327 -3.32 24.09 4.75
N LEU A 328 -3.25 24.93 3.71
CA LEU A 328 -2.48 24.62 2.50
C LEU A 328 -0.97 24.83 2.69
N GLY A 329 -0.51 25.34 3.83
CA GLY A 329 0.90 25.65 4.07
C GLY A 329 1.45 26.78 3.21
N ILE A 330 0.59 27.66 2.68
CA ILE A 330 1.00 28.75 1.78
C ILE A 330 1.17 30.11 2.47
N THR A 331 0.84 30.22 3.76
CA THR A 331 0.95 31.49 4.53
C THR A 331 2.36 32.08 4.50
N GLY A 332 3.41 31.26 4.42
CA GLY A 332 4.80 31.73 4.33
C GLY A 332 5.18 32.33 2.96
N PHE A 333 4.35 32.15 1.94
CA PHE A 333 4.58 32.62 0.56
C PHE A 333 3.68 33.82 0.17
N LEU A 334 2.72 34.20 1.02
CA LEU A 334 1.77 35.30 0.82
C LEU A 334 2.24 36.58 1.53
#